data_AF-A0A965L459-F1
#
_entry.id   AF-A0A965L459-F1
#
_cell.length_a   1.000
_cell.length_b   1.000
_cell.length_c   1.000
_cell.angle_alpha   90.00
_cell.angle_beta   90.00
_cell.angle_gamma   90.00
#
_symmetry.space_group_name_H-M   'P 1'
#
loop_
_entity.id
_entity.type
_entity.pdbx_description
1 polymer ?
#
loop_
_entity_poly.entity_id
_entity_poly.type
_entity_poly.pdbx_seq_one_letter_code
_entity_poly.pdbx_strand_id
1 'polypeptide(L)'
;MKRREFARKTCPALVLSIVGTALLESCDKTKEESVVIVPQEEKDYLDRMKSIGTPGFLLVQNKVYFNLKHATYSKLLTSVNFVNDLDNGVLLLRQSDTSLLAFDNCCPHLGSKNQWTFQSNKFKCANHGNSFGIESGQTAYCSSNSTYGNLRSFKTLLYKDLLTVDFS
;
A
#
# COMPACT_ATOMS: atom_id res chain seq x y z
N MET A 1 16.15 65.53 -7.86
CA MET A 1 16.76 64.20 -8.01
C MET A 1 15.94 63.16 -7.24
N LYS A 2 15.72 61.97 -7.85
CA LYS A 2 15.30 60.67 -7.28
C LYS A 2 13.95 60.62 -6.52
N ARG A 3 12.86 60.15 -7.16
CA ARG A 3 12.39 58.74 -7.36
C ARG A 3 11.61 58.18 -6.16
N ARG A 4 10.28 58.15 -6.34
CA ARG A 4 9.27 57.10 -6.01
C ARG A 4 9.67 56.09 -4.93
N GLU A 5 8.79 55.91 -3.93
CA GLU A 5 8.20 54.60 -3.63
C GLU A 5 6.74 54.77 -3.20
N PHE A 6 5.86 54.18 -4.00
CA PHE A 6 4.42 54.07 -3.81
C PHE A 6 4.21 52.75 -3.08
N ALA A 7 3.75 52.76 -1.84
CA ALA A 7 3.42 51.53 -1.12
C ALA A 7 2.19 50.86 -1.75
N ARG A 8 2.42 49.98 -2.73
CA ARG A 8 1.47 48.97 -3.19
C ARG A 8 1.56 47.77 -2.26
N LYS A 9 0.50 47.48 -1.52
CA LYS A 9 0.10 46.09 -1.21
C LYS A 9 -1.42 46.00 -1.23
N THR A 10 -1.93 45.64 -2.39
CA THR A 10 -3.28 45.15 -2.64
C THR A 10 -3.45 43.78 -2.00
N CYS A 11 -4.55 43.58 -1.27
CA CYS A 11 -5.00 42.30 -0.75
C CYS A 11 -5.22 41.28 -1.89
N PRO A 12 -4.79 40.02 -1.78
CA PRO A 12 -5.35 38.98 -2.63
C PRO A 12 -6.79 38.73 -2.18
N ALA A 13 -7.71 39.01 -3.12
CA ALA A 13 -9.13 38.80 -3.00
C ALA A 13 -9.44 37.33 -2.69
N LEU A 14 -10.12 37.09 -1.56
CA LEU A 14 -10.84 35.85 -1.31
C LEU A 14 -12.24 36.03 -1.91
N VAL A 15 -12.46 35.53 -3.11
CA VAL A 15 -13.79 35.47 -3.74
C VAL A 15 -13.95 34.13 -4.42
N LEU A 16 -14.84 33.31 -3.85
CA LEU A 16 -15.80 32.49 -4.58
C LEU A 16 -17.00 32.27 -3.65
N SER A 17 -17.85 33.30 -3.62
CA SER A 17 -19.27 33.24 -3.28
C SER A 17 -20.01 32.51 -4.45
N ILE A 18 -21.22 31.95 -4.42
CA ILE A 18 -22.42 32.09 -3.59
C ILE A 18 -23.31 30.83 -3.86
N VAL A 19 -24.05 30.38 -2.83
CA VAL A 19 -25.46 29.87 -2.85
C VAL A 19 -25.88 28.77 -3.83
N GLY A 20 -26.30 27.64 -3.24
CA GLY A 20 -27.32 26.75 -3.80
C GLY A 20 -28.54 26.71 -2.85
N THR A 21 -29.55 27.52 -3.20
CA THR A 21 -30.97 27.47 -2.80
C THR A 21 -31.34 26.97 -1.39
N ALA A 22 -31.84 27.91 -0.58
CA ALA A 22 -32.82 27.60 0.46
C ALA A 22 -34.08 27.03 -0.20
N LEU A 23 -34.41 25.78 0.10
CA LEU A 23 -35.78 25.30 -0.07
C LEU A 23 -36.59 25.94 1.06
N LEU A 24 -37.71 26.57 0.70
CA LEU A 24 -38.72 26.98 1.65
C LEU A 24 -39.31 25.70 2.27
N GLU A 25 -38.78 25.27 3.41
CA GLU A 25 -39.44 24.28 4.24
C GLU A 25 -40.51 24.97 5.08
N SER A 26 -41.75 24.81 4.61
CA SER A 26 -42.93 24.82 5.46
C SER A 26 -42.70 23.82 6.59
N CYS A 27 -42.86 24.28 7.83
CA CYS A 27 -42.72 23.48 9.05
C CYS A 27 -43.50 22.15 8.95
N ASP A 28 -42.79 21.03 8.83
CA ASP A 28 -43.25 19.79 9.45
C ASP A 28 -42.08 19.06 10.09
N LYS A 29 -42.31 18.60 11.32
CA LYS A 29 -41.26 18.09 12.21
C LYS A 29 -40.90 16.66 11.82
N THR A 30 -39.96 16.48 10.91
CA THR A 30 -39.25 15.21 10.74
C THR A 30 -37.77 15.42 11.01
N LYS A 31 -37.27 14.70 12.01
CA LYS A 31 -35.84 14.65 12.35
C LYS A 31 -35.09 14.15 11.11
N GLU A 32 -34.43 15.04 10.40
CA GLU A 32 -33.49 14.66 9.35
C GLU A 32 -32.31 13.94 10.01
N GLU A 33 -32.30 12.63 9.87
CA GLU A 33 -31.14 11.81 10.18
C GLU A 33 -30.11 12.09 9.09
N SER A 34 -29.08 12.86 9.44
CA SER A 34 -27.99 13.22 8.51
C SER A 34 -27.40 11.94 7.89
N VAL A 35 -27.58 11.75 6.59
CA VAL A 35 -27.04 10.60 5.87
C VAL A 35 -25.52 10.74 5.81
N VAL A 36 -24.80 9.91 6.56
CA VAL A 36 -23.33 9.84 6.52
C VAL A 36 -22.89 9.19 5.22
N ILE A 37 -22.38 9.98 4.27
CA ILE A 37 -21.80 9.46 3.03
C ILE A 37 -20.41 8.90 3.34
N VAL A 38 -20.31 7.58 3.49
CA VAL A 38 -19.03 6.87 3.64
C VAL A 38 -18.35 6.74 2.26
N PRO A 39 -17.08 7.16 2.07
CA PRO A 39 -16.35 6.98 0.82
C PRO A 39 -16.27 5.50 0.39
N GLN A 40 -16.26 5.22 -0.91
CA GLN A 40 -16.24 3.84 -1.42
C GLN A 40 -15.00 3.06 -0.94
N GLU A 41 -13.83 3.71 -0.91
CA GLU A 41 -12.59 3.11 -0.40
C GLU A 41 -12.70 2.65 1.06
N GLU A 42 -13.42 3.41 1.89
CA GLU A 42 -13.69 3.03 3.28
C GLU A 42 -14.63 1.83 3.37
N LYS A 43 -15.67 1.78 2.52
CA LYS A 43 -16.58 0.63 2.45
C LYS A 43 -15.82 -0.64 2.04
N ASP A 44 -15.01 -0.54 0.99
CA ASP A 44 -14.20 -1.66 0.50
C ASP A 44 -13.22 -2.15 1.57
N TYR A 45 -12.59 -1.22 2.30
CA TYR A 45 -11.73 -1.55 3.43
C TYR A 45 -12.49 -2.33 4.52
N LEU A 46 -13.64 -1.84 4.97
CA LEU A 46 -14.44 -2.48 6.03
C LEU A 46 -14.92 -3.88 5.61
N ASP A 47 -15.39 -4.03 4.38
CA ASP A 47 -15.87 -5.31 3.84
C ASP A 47 -14.74 -6.34 3.75
N ARG A 48 -13.55 -5.93 3.31
CA ARG A 48 -12.37 -6.80 3.25
C ARG A 48 -11.90 -7.19 4.65
N MET A 49 -11.80 -6.23 5.57
CA MET A 49 -11.37 -6.50 6.95
C MET A 49 -12.31 -7.48 7.66
N LYS A 50 -13.62 -7.41 7.41
CA LYS A 50 -14.60 -8.37 7.94
C LYS A 50 -14.46 -9.78 7.33
N SER A 51 -14.01 -9.85 6.08
CA SER A 51 -13.89 -11.11 5.32
C SER A 51 -12.54 -11.82 5.53
N ILE A 52 -11.53 -11.11 6.03
CA ILE A 52 -10.23 -11.70 6.38
C ILE A 52 -10.43 -12.63 7.59
N GLY A 53 -10.14 -13.92 7.38
CA GLY A 53 -10.27 -14.95 8.39
C GLY A 53 -9.01 -15.17 9.22
N THR A 54 -8.96 -16.32 9.88
CA THR A 54 -7.87 -16.77 10.76
C THR A 54 -6.45 -16.70 10.17
N PRO A 55 -6.21 -16.90 8.85
CA PRO A 55 -4.85 -16.75 8.30
C PRO A 55 -4.30 -15.32 8.36
N GLY A 56 -5.19 -14.32 8.47
CA GLY A 56 -4.83 -12.90 8.41
C GLY A 56 -4.79 -12.32 7.00
N PHE A 57 -5.13 -13.13 5.99
CA PHE A 57 -5.24 -12.71 4.60
C PHE A 57 -6.53 -13.22 3.94
N LEU A 58 -6.85 -12.64 2.78
CA LEU A 58 -7.94 -13.05 1.91
C LEU A 58 -7.47 -12.99 0.45
N LEU A 59 -7.57 -14.11 -0.26
CA LEU A 59 -7.32 -14.18 -1.71
C LEU A 59 -8.65 -13.98 -2.46
N VAL A 60 -8.69 -13.02 -3.38
CA VAL A 60 -9.82 -12.81 -4.29
C VAL A 60 -9.27 -12.63 -5.70
N GLN A 61 -9.54 -13.59 -6.59
CA GLN A 61 -9.00 -13.60 -7.96
C GLN A 61 -7.46 -13.46 -7.96
N ASN A 62 -6.93 -12.41 -8.58
CA ASN A 62 -5.49 -12.12 -8.68
C ASN A 62 -4.98 -11.17 -7.59
N LYS A 63 -5.75 -10.92 -6.53
CA LYS A 63 -5.37 -10.02 -5.45
C LYS A 63 -5.38 -10.72 -4.10
N VAL A 64 -4.39 -10.42 -3.28
CA VAL A 64 -4.37 -10.82 -1.88
C VAL A 64 -4.45 -9.59 -0.99
N TYR A 65 -5.32 -9.66 0.00
CA TYR A 65 -5.53 -8.65 1.00
C TYR A 65 -4.96 -9.14 2.33
N PHE A 66 -3.99 -8.42 2.87
CA PHE A 66 -3.30 -8.75 4.13
C PHE A 66 -3.70 -7.75 5.21
N ASN A 67 -4.17 -8.25 6.36
CA ASN A 67 -4.39 -7.43 7.54
C ASN A 67 -3.08 -7.30 8.32
N LEU A 68 -2.46 -6.12 8.29
CA LEU A 68 -1.16 -5.87 8.94
C LEU A 68 -1.23 -5.91 10.48
N LYS A 69 -2.42 -5.78 11.07
CA LYS A 69 -2.61 -5.97 12.53
C LYS A 69 -2.72 -7.44 12.92
N HIS A 70 -2.90 -8.36 11.97
CA HIS A 70 -2.90 -9.78 12.27
C HIS A 70 -1.51 -10.25 12.72
N ALA A 71 -1.45 -11.20 13.65
CA ALA A 71 -0.20 -11.68 14.23
C ALA A 71 0.81 -12.13 13.16
N THR A 72 0.34 -12.81 12.11
CA THR A 72 1.12 -13.25 10.93
C THR A 72 1.93 -12.11 10.29
N TYR A 73 1.35 -10.91 10.21
CA TYR A 73 1.90 -9.77 9.46
C TYR A 73 2.37 -8.61 10.36
N SER A 74 2.18 -8.72 11.67
CA SER A 74 2.50 -7.68 12.66
C SER A 74 3.96 -7.18 12.60
N LYS A 75 4.90 -8.01 12.13
CA LYS A 75 6.29 -7.60 11.87
C LYS A 75 6.40 -6.43 10.89
N LEU A 76 5.46 -6.32 9.94
CA LEU A 76 5.40 -5.25 8.94
C LEU A 76 4.90 -3.92 9.52
N LEU A 77 4.52 -3.85 10.79
CA LEU A 77 4.26 -2.59 11.49
C LEU A 77 5.55 -1.82 11.78
N THR A 78 6.71 -2.48 11.73
CA THR A 78 8.03 -1.87 11.92
C THR A 78 8.75 -1.72 10.57
N SER A 79 9.29 -0.53 10.33
CA SER A 79 10.14 -0.25 9.18
C SER A 79 11.36 -1.17 9.10
N VAL A 80 11.79 -1.49 7.88
CA VAL A 80 12.89 -2.40 7.57
C VAL A 80 12.68 -3.80 8.14
N ASN A 81 11.49 -4.35 7.90
CA ASN A 81 11.12 -5.71 8.29
C ASN A 81 10.39 -6.41 7.14
N PHE A 82 10.40 -7.74 7.14
CA PHE A 82 9.75 -8.51 6.08
C PHE A 82 9.04 -9.74 6.61
N VAL A 83 8.07 -10.22 5.84
CA VAL A 83 7.35 -11.48 6.05
C VAL A 83 7.44 -12.28 4.75
N ASN A 84 7.78 -13.56 4.87
CA ASN A 84 7.68 -14.50 3.77
C ASN A 84 6.37 -15.27 3.89
N ASP A 85 5.40 -14.89 3.07
CA ASP A 85 4.11 -15.56 2.99
C ASP A 85 4.22 -16.73 2.00
N LEU A 86 4.33 -17.94 2.54
CA LEU A 86 4.48 -19.14 1.74
C LEU A 86 3.15 -19.58 1.10
N ASP A 87 2.02 -19.24 1.71
CA ASP A 87 0.68 -19.62 1.23
C ASP A 87 0.34 -18.89 -0.08
N ASN A 88 0.74 -17.63 -0.18
CA ASN A 88 0.49 -16.77 -1.33
C ASN A 88 1.73 -16.59 -2.24
N GLY A 89 2.88 -17.14 -1.84
CA GLY A 89 4.10 -17.10 -2.65
C GLY A 89 4.75 -15.72 -2.71
N VAL A 90 4.64 -14.90 -1.65
CA VAL A 90 5.11 -13.50 -1.65
C VAL A 90 6.05 -13.15 -0.51
N LEU A 91 7.08 -12.36 -0.83
CA LEU A 91 7.88 -11.63 0.14
C LEU A 91 7.29 -10.24 0.31
N LEU A 92 6.78 -9.94 1.51
CA LEU A 92 6.29 -8.63 1.88
C LEU A 92 7.39 -7.87 2.63
N LEU A 93 7.76 -6.69 2.16
CA LEU A 93 8.80 -5.84 2.74
C LEU A 93 8.21 -4.50 3.18
N ARG A 94 8.27 -4.20 4.47
CA ARG A 94 8.06 -2.85 5.00
C ARG A 94 9.36 -2.07 4.84
N GLN A 95 9.50 -1.30 3.77
CA GLN A 95 10.72 -0.53 3.51
C GLN A 95 10.77 0.74 4.38
N SER A 96 9.62 1.38 4.61
CA SER A 96 9.46 2.55 5.47
C SER A 96 8.05 2.59 6.07
N ASP A 97 7.73 3.60 6.89
CA ASP A 97 6.42 3.76 7.49
C ASP A 97 5.29 4.01 6.47
N THR A 98 5.66 4.37 5.24
CA THR A 98 4.72 4.64 4.14
C THR A 98 4.94 3.73 2.93
N SER A 99 5.99 2.89 2.93
CA SER A 99 6.35 2.04 1.80
C SER A 99 6.28 0.56 2.20
N LEU A 100 5.43 -0.19 1.50
CA LEU A 100 5.34 -1.64 1.59
C LEU A 100 5.39 -2.24 0.19
N LEU A 101 6.40 -3.06 -0.06
CA LEU A 101 6.68 -3.68 -1.35
C LEU A 101 6.38 -5.18 -1.27
N ALA A 102 5.97 -5.77 -2.40
CA ALA A 102 5.73 -7.20 -2.52
C ALA A 102 6.54 -7.78 -3.67
N PHE A 103 7.14 -8.96 -3.46
CA PHE A 103 7.95 -9.66 -4.45
C PHE A 103 7.60 -11.14 -4.52
N ASP A 104 7.91 -11.79 -5.63
CA ASP A 104 7.87 -13.25 -5.76
C ASP A 104 8.84 -13.86 -4.73
N ASN A 105 8.36 -14.81 -3.92
CA ASN A 105 9.22 -15.50 -2.94
C ASN A 105 10.06 -16.63 -3.55
N CYS A 106 9.88 -16.93 -4.84
CA CYS A 106 10.68 -17.92 -5.53
C CYS A 106 12.09 -17.38 -5.86
N CYS A 107 13.12 -18.06 -5.35
CA CYS A 107 14.50 -17.70 -5.66
C CYS A 107 14.77 -17.82 -7.17
N PRO A 108 15.28 -16.76 -7.82
CA PRO A 108 15.54 -16.80 -9.26
C PRO A 108 16.57 -17.84 -9.72
N HIS A 109 17.43 -18.33 -8.83
CA HIS A 109 18.42 -19.37 -9.17
C HIS A 109 17.74 -20.73 -9.39
N LEU A 110 17.33 -21.40 -8.31
CA LEU A 110 16.78 -22.77 -8.35
C LEU A 110 15.47 -22.91 -7.55
N GLY A 111 14.76 -21.80 -7.34
CA GLY A 111 13.38 -21.83 -6.87
C GLY A 111 13.14 -22.10 -5.38
N SER A 112 14.17 -22.06 -4.53
CA SER A 112 13.97 -22.09 -3.07
C SER A 112 13.06 -20.95 -2.63
N LYS A 113 12.05 -21.25 -1.80
CA LYS A 113 11.00 -20.29 -1.40
C LYS A 113 11.08 -19.83 0.05
N ASN A 114 11.73 -20.60 0.92
CA ASN A 114 11.60 -20.47 2.38
C ASN A 114 12.91 -20.07 3.08
N GLN A 115 13.92 -19.63 2.34
CA GLN A 115 15.26 -19.35 2.85
C GLN A 115 15.68 -17.91 2.52
N TRP A 116 14.97 -16.92 3.05
CA TRP A 116 15.23 -15.52 2.76
C TRP A 116 15.73 -14.75 3.97
N THR A 117 16.69 -13.85 3.74
CA THR A 117 17.12 -12.81 4.67
C THR A 117 17.14 -11.47 3.93
N PHE A 118 16.88 -10.37 4.63
CA PHE A 118 16.92 -9.02 4.04
C PHE A 118 17.99 -8.16 4.71
N GLN A 119 18.92 -7.64 3.92
CA GLN A 119 19.96 -6.72 4.38
C GLN A 119 20.46 -5.86 3.21
N SER A 120 20.84 -4.61 3.49
CA SER A 120 21.44 -3.70 2.49
C SER A 120 20.58 -3.57 1.22
N ASN A 121 19.26 -3.44 1.39
CA ASN A 121 18.27 -3.35 0.31
C ASN A 121 18.28 -4.54 -0.67
N LYS A 122 18.66 -5.73 -0.20
CA LYS A 122 18.64 -6.96 -0.98
C LYS A 122 18.06 -8.11 -0.20
N PHE A 123 17.34 -8.97 -0.92
CA PHE A 123 16.96 -10.29 -0.43
C PHE A 123 18.04 -11.29 -0.79
N LYS A 124 18.63 -11.92 0.23
CA LYS A 124 19.58 -13.02 0.06
C LYS A 124 18.87 -14.35 0.27
N CYS A 125 18.97 -15.23 -0.73
CA CYS A 125 18.53 -16.61 -0.64
C CYS A 125 19.62 -17.43 0.06
N ALA A 126 19.33 -17.99 1.23
CA ALA A 126 20.31 -18.70 2.05
C ALA A 126 20.68 -20.10 1.50
N ASN A 127 19.99 -20.61 0.47
CA ASN A 127 20.33 -21.91 -0.14
C ASN A 127 21.75 -21.91 -0.72
N HIS A 128 22.08 -20.87 -1.51
CA HIS A 128 23.39 -20.72 -2.16
C HIS A 128 24.02 -19.32 -1.96
N GLY A 129 23.34 -18.43 -1.23
CA GLY A 129 23.86 -17.10 -0.90
C GLY A 129 23.64 -16.01 -1.94
N ASN A 130 22.96 -16.30 -3.05
CA ASN A 130 22.64 -15.29 -4.09
C ASN A 130 21.76 -14.18 -3.53
N SER A 131 22.04 -12.94 -3.91
CA SER A 131 21.36 -11.74 -3.42
C SER A 131 20.73 -10.96 -4.56
N PHE A 132 19.45 -10.62 -4.40
CA PHE A 132 18.62 -9.98 -5.41
C PHE A 132 18.12 -8.63 -4.90
N GLY A 133 18.14 -7.63 -5.77
CA GLY A 133 17.67 -6.28 -5.44
C GLY A 133 16.14 -6.18 -5.41
N ILE A 134 15.68 -5.05 -4.89
CA ILE A 134 14.26 -4.69 -4.76
C ILE A 134 13.82 -3.59 -5.75
N GLU A 135 14.74 -3.18 -6.62
CA GLU A 135 14.52 -2.09 -7.58
C GLU A 135 13.78 -2.59 -8.83
N SER A 136 13.33 -1.66 -9.66
CA SER A 136 12.72 -1.98 -10.95
C SER A 136 13.75 -2.34 -12.04
N GLY A 137 13.33 -3.09 -13.05
CA GLY A 137 14.18 -3.52 -14.18
C GLY A 137 15.14 -4.66 -13.83
N GLN A 138 15.83 -5.21 -14.84
CA GLN A 138 16.76 -6.34 -14.67
C GLN A 138 16.17 -7.49 -13.83
N THR A 139 14.90 -7.80 -14.07
CA THR A 139 14.15 -8.77 -13.29
C THR A 139 14.71 -10.18 -13.48
N ALA A 140 15.07 -10.81 -12.38
CA ALA A 140 15.44 -12.20 -12.31
C ALA A 140 14.19 -13.02 -11.95
N TYR A 141 13.72 -13.84 -12.89
CA TYR A 141 12.51 -14.65 -12.71
C TYR A 141 12.79 -15.92 -11.92
N CYS A 142 11.77 -16.42 -11.22
CA CYS A 142 11.77 -17.71 -10.53
C CYS A 142 12.43 -18.82 -11.37
N SER A 143 13.39 -19.53 -10.78
CA SER A 143 14.08 -20.69 -11.39
C SER A 143 14.67 -20.43 -12.79
N SER A 144 15.04 -19.19 -13.09
CA SER A 144 15.69 -18.79 -14.36
C SER A 144 17.19 -19.10 -14.40
N ASN A 145 17.73 -19.75 -13.35
CA ASN A 145 19.16 -19.92 -13.12
C ASN A 145 19.93 -18.60 -12.94
N SER A 146 19.24 -17.50 -12.66
CA SER A 146 19.89 -16.21 -12.43
C SER A 146 20.50 -16.14 -11.03
N THR A 147 21.72 -15.59 -10.94
CA THR A 147 22.45 -15.37 -9.68
C THR A 147 22.50 -13.89 -9.27
N TYR A 148 21.96 -12.98 -10.11
CA TYR A 148 21.91 -11.53 -9.88
C TYR A 148 20.63 -10.92 -10.48
N GLY A 149 20.44 -9.62 -10.28
CA GLY A 149 19.27 -8.87 -10.76
C GLY A 149 18.31 -8.50 -9.63
N ASN A 150 17.12 -8.05 -10.00
CA ASN A 150 16.07 -7.69 -9.04
C ASN A 150 14.99 -8.78 -8.96
N LEU A 151 14.37 -8.94 -7.79
CA LEU A 151 13.22 -9.82 -7.67
C LEU A 151 12.04 -9.27 -8.48
N ARG A 152 11.21 -10.17 -9.01
CA ARG A 152 9.93 -9.80 -9.61
C ARG A 152 9.05 -9.14 -8.54
N SER A 153 8.70 -7.87 -8.75
CA SER A 153 7.80 -7.13 -7.87
C SER A 153 6.34 -7.24 -8.30
N PHE A 154 5.45 -7.07 -7.33
CA PHE A 154 4.00 -6.98 -7.52
C PHE A 154 3.51 -5.59 -7.12
N LYS A 155 2.40 -5.15 -7.71
CA LYS A 155 1.81 -3.86 -7.35
C LYS A 155 1.21 -3.96 -5.96
N THR A 156 1.44 -2.93 -5.14
CA THR A 156 0.90 -2.82 -3.79
C THR A 156 0.03 -1.58 -3.64
N LEU A 157 -1.01 -1.69 -2.82
CA LEU A 157 -1.80 -0.56 -2.34
C LEU A 157 -1.97 -0.72 -0.83
N LEU A 158 -1.60 0.30 -0.06
CA LEU A 158 -1.78 0.32 1.37
C LEU A 158 -2.88 1.32 1.72
N TYR A 159 -3.97 0.84 2.30
CA TYR A 159 -5.01 1.67 2.87
C TYR A 159 -5.18 1.31 4.35
N LYS A 160 -4.81 2.25 5.24
CA LYS A 160 -4.71 2.00 6.69
C LYS A 160 -3.82 0.76 6.96
N ASP A 161 -4.37 -0.26 7.61
CA ASP A 161 -3.74 -1.54 7.91
C ASP A 161 -4.07 -2.67 6.93
N LEU A 162 -4.72 -2.35 5.81
CA LEU A 162 -5.00 -3.31 4.74
C LEU A 162 -4.00 -3.12 3.60
N LEU A 163 -3.12 -4.11 3.42
CA LEU A 163 -2.25 -4.19 2.26
C LEU A 163 -2.94 -5.02 1.17
N THR A 164 -3.05 -4.47 -0.03
CA THR A 164 -3.43 -5.22 -1.23
C THR A 164 -2.20 -5.49 -2.07
N VAL A 165 -2.00 -6.74 -2.48
CA VAL A 165 -1.02 -7.16 -3.49
C VAL A 165 -1.78 -7.62 -4.72
N ASP A 166 -1.42 -7.11 -5.89
CA ASP A 166 -2.04 -7.43 -7.18
C ASP A 166 -1.05 -8.17 -8.07
N PHE A 167 -1.43 -9.39 -8.49
CA PHE A 167 -0.64 -10.28 -9.33
C PHE A 167 -0.89 -10.11 -10.83
N SER A 168 -1.79 -9.21 -11.22
CA SER A 168 -2.20 -8.96 -12.62
C SER A 168 -1.14 -8.23 -13.43
#